data_AF-U1I5M2-F1
#
_entry.id   AF-U1I5M2-F1
#
_cell.length_a   1.000
_cell.length_b   1.000
_cell.length_c   1.000
_cell.angle_alpha   90.00
_cell.angle_beta   90.00
_cell.angle_gamma   90.00
#
_symmetry.space_group_name_H-M   'P 1'
#
loop_
_entity.id
_entity.type
_entity.pdbx_description
1 polymer ?
#
loop_
_entity_poly.entity_id
_entity_poly.type
_entity_poly.pdbx_seq_one_letter_code
_entity_poly.pdbx_strand_id
1 'polypeptide(L)'
;MKQKTFFQLSTITLACAALMACSSSSSDSPAKPLTEAQLQQQLDNAKTKLAKVKQQLSVAQADVNQHQQSLTQTSQQLTQTKQQLTKAQSDVKQLADTVNAKKAEVSRLTQEMAELVEVQKLGNSNDIQQKLSQTQQALVKANSSLSEAQNQLTNAEKQSASLKKTVAELESKKKSLSTQITQKQAQLSQLTAQVKATEQALDKEKSQLKQLTPDNPIVEAHAEENYMGDRYKWRSIKFDEMMNIEQGSISQNIDTKGVYYTSERPSVLVPDPVGTGIKGDGRNFEDIDFSQYPVNSQQIQSKEQFAQTCASRVACNPTVNRKIAEARFVNQTYSTYFIHTAMNYNSSDDKYYPRSPNMGYIFKELPQDNNVWTRPSGQEIVTYRGKVLGSFKEYQKYTPAQGDITLKANFADNTVSGTVTNRNGYKNNQDIVLIKTPISEQGTGRIGFSGGIQYGSYDANRGTDGSYEGIFVGPKAEEVVGFIDDTYRRGINGQQVFGASSK
;
A
#
# COMPACT_ATOMS: atom_id res chain seq x y z
N MET A 1 19.66 6.57 -30.39
CA MET A 1 20.04 5.19 -30.76
C MET A 1 19.69 4.27 -29.60
N LYS A 2 18.91 3.24 -29.89
CA LYS A 2 18.43 2.25 -28.90
C LYS A 2 19.58 1.30 -28.56
N GLN A 3 19.91 1.13 -27.28
CA GLN A 3 20.71 0.00 -26.82
C GLN A 3 19.90 -0.78 -25.78
N LYS A 4 19.19 -1.79 -26.28
CA LYS A 4 18.80 -2.98 -25.52
C LYS A 4 20.03 -3.89 -25.51
N THR A 5 20.52 -4.25 -24.34
CA THR A 5 21.49 -5.33 -24.14
C THR A 5 20.95 -6.18 -22.98
N PHE A 6 20.26 -7.28 -23.29
CA PHE A 6 20.83 -8.64 -23.30
C PHE A 6 21.69 -8.91 -22.05
N PHE A 7 21.07 -9.43 -21.00
CA PHE A 7 21.77 -10.28 -20.03
C PHE A 7 21.43 -11.73 -20.37
N GLN A 8 22.42 -12.43 -20.93
CA GLN A 8 22.38 -13.87 -21.10
C GLN A 8 22.39 -14.53 -19.73
N LEU A 9 21.41 -15.40 -19.50
CA LEU A 9 21.42 -16.37 -18.41
C LEU A 9 22.56 -17.36 -18.65
N SER A 10 23.66 -17.21 -17.91
CA SER A 10 24.62 -18.28 -17.71
C SER A 10 24.02 -19.26 -16.70
N THR A 11 23.58 -20.41 -17.20
CA THR A 11 23.24 -21.62 -16.45
C THR A 11 24.39 -22.00 -15.51
N ILE A 12 24.19 -21.77 -14.21
CA ILE A 12 25.01 -22.40 -13.17
C ILE A 12 24.24 -23.63 -12.70
N THR A 13 24.64 -24.78 -13.25
CA THR A 13 24.27 -26.10 -12.75
C THR A 13 25.03 -26.30 -11.44
N LEU A 14 24.40 -26.01 -10.30
CA LEU A 14 24.93 -26.36 -8.98
C LEU A 14 24.05 -27.42 -8.33
N ALA A 15 24.68 -28.57 -8.14
CA ALA A 15 24.17 -29.86 -7.68
C ALA A 15 23.16 -29.81 -6.51
N CYS A 16 22.01 -30.44 -6.74
CA CYS A 16 21.07 -30.91 -5.70
C CYS A 16 21.65 -32.13 -4.95
N ALA A 17 22.71 -31.94 -4.17
CA ALA A 17 23.28 -33.01 -3.34
C ALA A 17 23.32 -32.58 -1.86
N ALA A 18 22.15 -32.46 -1.21
CA ALA A 18 22.07 -32.31 0.25
C ALA A 18 20.72 -32.74 0.88
N LEU A 19 19.83 -33.45 0.17
CA LEU A 19 18.52 -33.86 0.71
C LEU A 19 18.21 -35.36 0.55
N MET A 20 19.23 -36.19 0.30
CA MET A 20 19.12 -37.66 0.27
C MET A 20 20.16 -38.34 1.19
N ALA A 21 20.27 -37.86 2.42
CA ALA A 21 21.02 -38.54 3.46
C ALA A 21 20.31 -38.38 4.81
N CYS A 22 19.23 -39.14 4.98
CA CYS A 22 18.68 -39.61 6.26
C CYS A 22 17.46 -40.51 5.96
N SER A 23 17.70 -41.72 5.47
CA SER A 23 16.79 -42.88 5.62
C SER A 23 17.36 -44.10 4.90
N SER A 24 18.50 -44.60 5.37
CA SER A 24 18.98 -45.93 5.01
C SER A 24 19.46 -46.63 6.27
N SER A 25 18.52 -47.02 7.12
CA SER A 25 18.67 -48.11 8.08
C SER A 25 17.32 -48.48 8.69
N SER A 26 17.13 -49.78 8.90
CA SER A 26 16.03 -50.48 9.58
C SER A 26 14.67 -50.53 8.86
N SER A 27 14.47 -51.69 8.23
CA SER A 27 13.24 -52.49 8.32
C SER A 27 12.42 -52.20 9.58
N ASP A 28 11.25 -51.59 9.46
CA ASP A 28 10.14 -51.72 10.43
C ASP A 28 8.86 -51.07 9.89
N SER A 29 7.82 -51.90 9.74
CA SER A 29 6.38 -51.61 9.63
C SER A 29 5.88 -50.57 8.60
N PRO A 30 4.65 -50.74 8.04
CA PRO A 30 4.03 -49.67 7.28
C PRO A 30 3.88 -48.46 8.20
N ALA A 31 4.43 -47.30 7.80
CA ALA A 31 4.32 -46.06 8.55
C ALA A 31 2.85 -45.84 8.94
N LYS A 32 2.60 -45.80 10.25
CA LYS A 32 1.27 -45.61 10.83
C LYS A 32 0.65 -44.37 10.18
N PRO A 33 -0.59 -44.44 9.63
CA PRO A 33 -1.21 -43.29 9.00
C PRO A 33 -1.27 -42.13 10.01
N LEU A 34 -0.77 -40.96 9.59
CA LEU A 34 -0.80 -39.73 10.38
C LEU A 34 -2.25 -39.44 10.79
N THR A 35 -2.46 -39.09 12.05
CA THR A 35 -3.79 -38.69 12.52
C THR A 35 -4.14 -37.30 11.99
N GLU A 36 -5.44 -36.97 11.91
CA GLU A 36 -5.93 -35.66 11.49
C GLU A 36 -5.27 -34.52 12.28
N ALA A 37 -5.11 -34.68 13.59
CA ALA A 37 -4.42 -33.71 14.46
C ALA A 37 -2.94 -33.51 14.07
N GLN A 38 -2.24 -34.58 13.67
CA GLN A 38 -0.84 -34.49 13.25
C GLN A 38 -0.71 -33.78 11.88
N LEU A 39 -1.64 -34.01 10.96
CA LEU A 39 -1.70 -33.31 9.67
C LEU A 39 -2.07 -31.84 9.82
N GLN A 40 -3.03 -31.52 10.71
CA GLN A 40 -3.40 -30.14 11.02
C GLN A 40 -2.20 -29.37 11.62
N GLN A 41 -1.45 -30.01 12.53
CA GLN A 41 -0.23 -29.44 13.10
C GLN A 41 0.87 -29.24 12.04
N GLN A 42 1.04 -30.18 11.10
CA GLN A 42 1.96 -30.02 9.98
C GLN A 42 1.56 -28.84 9.09
N LEU A 43 0.27 -28.72 8.77
CA LEU A 43 -0.27 -27.64 7.96
C LEU A 43 -0.03 -26.26 8.60
N ASP A 44 -0.25 -26.12 9.90
CA ASP A 44 -0.05 -24.86 10.61
C ASP A 44 1.44 -24.51 10.76
N ASN A 45 2.30 -25.51 10.92
CA ASN A 45 3.75 -25.34 10.86
C ASN A 45 4.21 -24.90 9.44
N ALA A 46 3.64 -25.48 8.39
CA ALA A 46 3.94 -25.14 7.00
C ALA A 46 3.48 -23.71 6.67
N LYS A 47 2.28 -23.30 7.09
CA LYS A 47 1.79 -21.91 6.98
C LYS A 47 2.72 -20.92 7.69
N THR A 48 3.14 -21.24 8.91
CA THR A 48 4.06 -20.40 9.70
C THR A 48 5.42 -20.25 9.01
N LYS A 49 5.98 -21.34 8.49
CA LYS A 49 7.22 -21.31 7.70
C LYS A 49 7.04 -20.48 6.43
N LEU A 50 5.95 -20.66 5.69
CA LEU A 50 5.66 -19.89 4.48
C LEU A 50 5.57 -18.40 4.77
N ALA A 51 4.87 -17.99 5.83
CA ALA A 51 4.77 -16.61 6.25
C ALA A 51 6.16 -16.01 6.58
N LYS A 52 7.00 -16.77 7.30
CA LYS A 52 8.37 -16.34 7.62
C LYS A 52 9.24 -16.17 6.37
N VAL A 53 9.18 -17.10 5.42
CA VAL A 53 9.94 -17.01 4.16
C VAL A 53 9.44 -15.85 3.30
N LYS A 54 8.11 -15.61 3.23
CA LYS A 54 7.55 -14.43 2.54
C LYS A 54 8.00 -13.11 3.17
N GLN A 55 8.07 -13.05 4.50
CA GLN A 55 8.62 -11.88 5.19
C GLN A 55 10.11 -11.67 4.85
N GLN A 56 10.91 -12.74 4.87
CA GLN A 56 12.33 -12.68 4.50
C GLN A 56 12.51 -12.25 3.04
N LEU A 57 11.66 -12.73 2.12
CA LEU A 57 11.66 -12.32 0.72
C LEU A 57 11.36 -10.82 0.57
N SER A 58 10.36 -10.30 1.30
CA SER A 58 10.04 -8.87 1.29
C SER A 58 11.20 -8.01 1.80
N VAL A 59 11.85 -8.42 2.88
CA VAL A 59 13.03 -7.70 3.42
C VAL A 59 14.19 -7.75 2.44
N ALA A 60 14.48 -8.91 1.85
CA ALA A 60 15.54 -9.04 0.84
C ALA A 60 15.28 -8.19 -0.41
N GLN A 61 14.01 -8.07 -0.84
CA GLN A 61 13.63 -7.21 -1.96
C GLN A 61 13.84 -5.73 -1.64
N ALA A 62 13.48 -5.30 -0.43
CA ALA A 62 13.72 -3.93 0.03
C ALA A 62 15.23 -3.61 0.09
N ASP A 63 16.04 -4.53 0.61
CA ASP A 63 17.51 -4.41 0.64
C ASP A 63 18.08 -4.21 -0.76
N VAL A 64 17.67 -5.03 -1.74
CA VAL A 64 18.13 -4.92 -3.14
C VAL A 64 17.82 -3.53 -3.69
N ASN A 65 16.59 -3.05 -3.49
CA ASN A 65 16.16 -1.74 -3.96
C ASN A 65 16.99 -0.60 -3.34
N GLN A 66 17.26 -0.67 -2.03
CA GLN A 66 18.07 0.32 -1.33
C GLN A 66 19.54 0.34 -1.84
N HIS A 67 20.13 -0.82 -2.08
CA HIS A 67 21.49 -0.90 -2.63
C HIS A 67 21.54 -0.38 -4.06
N GLN A 68 20.52 -0.65 -4.88
CA GLN A 68 20.42 -0.13 -6.25
C GLN A 68 20.34 1.40 -6.29
N GLN A 69 19.58 2.00 -5.37
CA GLN A 69 19.54 3.46 -5.20
C GLN A 69 20.90 4.01 -4.78
N SER A 70 21.55 3.38 -3.80
CA SER A 70 22.89 3.77 -3.34
C SER A 70 23.95 3.66 -4.44
N LEU A 71 23.87 2.63 -5.29
CA LEU A 71 24.75 2.45 -6.46
C LEU A 71 24.54 3.57 -7.49
N THR A 72 23.28 3.96 -7.71
CA THR A 72 22.93 5.04 -8.64
C THR A 72 23.51 6.38 -8.15
N GLN A 73 23.29 6.72 -6.88
CA GLN A 73 23.84 7.94 -6.27
C GLN A 73 25.37 7.96 -6.31
N THR A 74 26.02 6.85 -5.92
CA THR A 74 27.49 6.73 -5.96
C THR A 74 28.04 6.89 -7.38
N SER A 75 27.34 6.35 -8.39
CA SER A 75 27.74 6.48 -9.80
C SER A 75 27.60 7.92 -10.33
N GLN A 76 26.57 8.64 -9.90
CA GLN A 76 26.41 10.06 -10.23
C GLN A 76 27.51 10.92 -9.59
N GLN A 77 27.79 10.71 -8.29
CA GLN A 77 28.88 11.38 -7.59
C GLN A 77 30.23 11.12 -8.26
N LEU A 78 30.52 9.86 -8.58
CA LEU A 78 31.74 9.47 -9.28
C LEU A 78 31.91 10.21 -10.61
N THR A 79 30.83 10.36 -11.37
CA THR A 79 30.84 11.07 -12.66
C THR A 79 31.18 12.55 -12.46
N GLN A 80 30.52 13.21 -11.50
CA GLN A 80 30.77 14.61 -11.16
C GLN A 80 32.21 14.83 -10.67
N THR A 81 32.71 13.98 -9.77
CA THR A 81 34.08 14.09 -9.25
C THR A 81 35.13 13.85 -10.34
N LYS A 82 34.88 12.95 -11.31
CA LYS A 82 35.78 12.77 -12.47
C LYS A 82 35.85 14.02 -13.35
N GLN A 83 34.72 14.70 -13.56
CA GLN A 83 34.70 15.97 -14.29
C GLN A 83 35.49 17.05 -13.55
N GLN A 84 35.29 17.17 -12.23
CA GLN A 84 36.05 18.10 -11.39
C GLN A 84 37.56 17.80 -11.41
N LEU A 85 37.95 16.52 -11.34
CA LEU A 85 39.34 16.10 -11.44
C LEU A 85 39.95 16.50 -12.79
N THR A 86 39.21 16.29 -13.89
CA THR A 86 39.68 16.68 -15.24
C THR A 86 39.91 18.19 -15.32
N LYS A 87 38.99 18.99 -14.76
CA LYS A 87 39.15 20.44 -14.67
C LYS A 87 40.37 20.83 -13.83
N ALA A 88 40.52 20.26 -12.63
CA ALA A 88 41.66 20.55 -11.75
C ALA A 88 43.01 20.18 -12.40
N GLN A 89 43.07 19.09 -13.17
CA GLN A 89 44.27 18.72 -13.94
C GLN A 89 44.59 19.73 -15.04
N SER A 90 43.56 20.27 -15.72
CA SER A 90 43.73 21.36 -16.69
C SER A 90 44.26 22.63 -16.01
N ASP A 91 43.69 22.99 -14.86
CA ASP A 91 44.11 24.18 -14.09
C ASP A 91 45.58 24.07 -13.64
N VAL A 92 45.99 22.89 -13.15
CA VAL A 92 47.39 22.59 -12.82
C VAL A 92 48.31 22.79 -14.03
N LYS A 93 47.92 22.30 -15.21
CA LYS A 93 48.71 22.47 -16.43
C LYS A 93 48.85 23.95 -16.80
N GLN A 94 47.76 24.72 -16.77
CA GLN A 94 47.77 26.14 -17.10
C GLN A 94 48.61 26.96 -16.11
N LEU A 95 48.55 26.63 -14.82
CA LEU A 95 49.38 27.28 -13.80
C LEU A 95 50.85 26.91 -13.94
N ALA A 96 51.18 25.67 -14.30
CA ALA A 96 52.55 25.27 -14.59
C ALA A 96 53.13 26.05 -15.79
N ASP A 97 52.34 26.20 -16.87
CA ASP A 97 52.69 27.01 -18.04
C ASP A 97 52.91 28.49 -17.63
N THR A 98 52.06 29.03 -16.75
CA THR A 98 52.18 30.39 -16.20
C THR A 98 53.45 30.58 -15.36
N VAL A 99 53.76 29.62 -14.47
CA VAL A 99 54.99 29.63 -13.65
C VAL A 99 56.23 29.63 -14.55
N ASN A 100 56.23 28.81 -15.62
CA ASN A 100 57.34 28.78 -16.58
C ASN A 100 57.51 30.12 -17.31
N ALA A 101 56.42 30.74 -17.75
CA ALA A 101 56.46 32.05 -18.39
C ALA A 101 57.00 33.15 -17.44
N LYS A 102 56.55 33.15 -16.18
CA LYS A 102 57.04 34.09 -15.15
C LYS A 102 58.50 33.87 -14.79
N LYS A 103 58.95 32.61 -14.74
CA LYS A 103 60.36 32.27 -14.54
C LYS A 103 61.24 32.82 -15.67
N ALA A 104 60.78 32.69 -16.92
CA ALA A 104 61.48 33.26 -18.07
C ALA A 104 61.54 34.81 -18.03
N GLU A 105 60.45 35.46 -17.61
CA GLU A 105 60.40 36.91 -17.40
C GLU A 105 61.41 37.38 -16.35
N VAL A 106 61.47 36.70 -15.20
CA VAL A 106 62.47 36.96 -14.15
C VAL A 106 63.90 36.80 -14.67
N SER A 107 64.18 35.71 -15.41
CA SER A 107 65.50 35.49 -16.00
C SER A 107 65.90 36.58 -16.99
N ARG A 108 64.97 37.02 -17.85
CA ARG A 108 65.20 38.12 -18.80
C ARG A 108 65.52 39.43 -18.09
N LEU A 109 64.74 39.81 -17.09
CA LEU A 109 64.96 41.05 -16.31
C LEU A 109 66.26 40.99 -15.50
N THR A 110 66.63 39.81 -14.99
CA THR A 110 67.92 39.61 -14.30
C THR A 110 69.08 39.84 -15.24
N GLN A 111 69.02 39.31 -16.47
CA GLN A 111 70.05 39.53 -17.48
C GLN A 111 70.12 41.00 -17.91
N GLU A 112 68.98 41.63 -18.20
CA GLU A 112 68.91 43.06 -18.55
C GLU A 112 69.51 43.95 -17.47
N MET A 113 69.27 43.63 -16.19
CA MET A 113 69.87 44.34 -15.07
C MET A 113 71.38 44.16 -15.00
N ALA A 114 71.89 42.93 -15.24
CA ALA A 114 73.33 42.67 -15.26
C ALA A 114 74.04 43.44 -16.41
N GLU A 115 73.44 43.48 -17.59
CA GLU A 115 73.94 44.25 -18.73
C GLU A 115 73.99 45.76 -18.42
N LEU A 116 72.93 46.32 -17.82
CA LEU A 116 72.90 47.72 -17.41
C LEU A 116 73.98 48.06 -16.36
N VAL A 117 74.25 47.15 -15.43
CA VAL A 117 75.34 47.30 -14.43
C VAL A 117 76.70 47.35 -15.12
N GLU A 118 76.96 46.49 -16.11
CA GLU A 118 78.23 46.52 -16.86
C GLU A 118 78.39 47.82 -17.66
N VAL A 119 77.32 48.30 -18.31
CA VAL A 119 77.37 49.58 -19.04
C VAL A 119 77.60 50.75 -18.07
N GLN A 120 77.00 50.74 -16.87
CA GLN A 120 77.21 51.77 -15.85
C GLN A 120 78.69 51.87 -15.42
N LYS A 121 79.43 50.75 -15.38
CA LYS A 121 80.87 50.75 -15.05
C LYS A 121 81.73 51.48 -16.08
N LEU A 122 81.27 51.59 -17.33
CA LEU A 122 81.98 52.28 -18.41
C LEU A 122 81.74 53.80 -18.42
N GLY A 123 80.79 54.30 -17.63
CA GLY A 123 80.50 55.73 -17.48
C GLY A 123 79.20 56.01 -16.72
N ASN A 124 79.18 57.09 -15.91
CA ASN A 124 78.05 57.42 -15.05
C ASN A 124 77.07 58.37 -15.79
N SER A 125 75.92 57.85 -16.25
CA SER A 125 74.84 58.65 -16.86
C SER A 125 73.55 58.51 -16.04
N ASN A 126 72.83 59.62 -15.84
CA ASN A 126 71.56 59.66 -15.11
C ASN A 126 70.50 58.73 -15.76
N ASP A 127 70.51 58.60 -17.09
CA ASP A 127 69.58 57.73 -17.82
C ASP A 127 69.81 56.25 -17.50
N ILE A 128 71.06 55.83 -17.31
CA ILE A 128 71.42 54.45 -16.95
C ILE A 128 70.95 54.17 -15.52
N GLN A 129 71.14 55.11 -14.58
CA GLN A 129 70.66 54.97 -13.20
C GLN A 129 69.13 54.85 -13.12
N GLN A 130 68.41 55.63 -13.94
CA GLN A 130 66.96 55.55 -14.02
C GLN A 130 66.49 54.19 -14.56
N LYS A 131 67.09 53.70 -15.66
CA LYS A 131 66.78 52.38 -16.24
C LYS A 131 67.08 51.24 -15.27
N LEU A 132 68.18 51.33 -14.53
CA LEU A 132 68.56 50.34 -13.51
C LEU A 132 67.52 50.29 -12.38
N SER A 133 67.08 51.46 -11.90
CA SER A 133 66.03 51.56 -10.88
C SER A 133 64.69 50.99 -11.37
N GLN A 134 64.29 51.28 -12.61
CA GLN A 134 63.06 50.74 -13.22
C GLN A 134 63.13 49.23 -13.40
N THR A 135 64.26 48.71 -13.90
CA THR A 135 64.49 47.27 -14.10
C THR A 135 64.49 46.53 -12.76
N GLN A 136 65.09 47.12 -11.72
CA GLN A 136 65.06 46.56 -10.37
C GLN A 136 63.63 46.48 -9.80
N GLN A 137 62.82 47.53 -9.97
CA GLN A 137 61.41 47.49 -9.57
C GLN A 137 60.60 46.46 -10.36
N ALA A 138 60.83 46.36 -11.67
CA ALA A 138 60.19 45.34 -12.51
C ALA A 138 60.58 43.92 -12.06
N LEU A 139 61.85 43.69 -11.72
CA LEU A 139 62.34 42.41 -11.23
C LEU A 139 61.71 42.03 -9.88
N VAL A 140 61.58 42.99 -8.95
CA VAL A 140 60.88 42.76 -7.67
C VAL A 140 59.42 42.34 -7.92
N LYS A 141 58.70 43.07 -8.78
CA LYS A 141 57.31 42.74 -9.15
C LYS A 141 57.21 41.36 -9.81
N ALA A 142 58.09 41.05 -10.76
CA ALA A 142 58.12 39.76 -11.45
C ALA A 142 58.38 38.60 -10.48
N ASN A 143 59.29 38.77 -9.51
CA ASN A 143 59.56 37.78 -8.47
C ASN A 143 58.36 37.57 -7.54
N SER A 144 57.67 38.64 -7.13
CA SER A 144 56.44 38.54 -6.34
C SER A 144 55.34 37.78 -7.10
N SER A 145 55.09 38.13 -8.36
CA SER A 145 54.10 37.42 -9.20
C SER A 145 54.48 35.96 -9.47
N LEU A 146 55.78 35.65 -9.62
CA LEU A 146 56.25 34.27 -9.72
C LEU A 146 55.94 33.47 -8.44
N SER A 147 56.21 34.05 -7.27
CA SER A 147 55.91 33.43 -5.98
C SER A 147 54.41 33.16 -5.81
N GLU A 148 53.55 34.11 -6.18
CA GLU A 148 52.10 33.94 -6.16
C GLU A 148 51.65 32.80 -7.09
N ALA A 149 52.17 32.75 -8.32
CA ALA A 149 51.86 31.69 -9.28
C ALA A 149 52.31 30.30 -8.78
N GLN A 150 53.49 30.21 -8.15
CA GLN A 150 53.99 28.97 -7.53
C GLN A 150 53.09 28.50 -6.37
N ASN A 151 52.60 29.43 -5.56
CA ASN A 151 51.66 29.11 -4.48
C ASN A 151 50.32 28.62 -5.03
N GLN A 152 49.79 29.27 -6.07
CA GLN A 152 48.56 28.83 -6.74
C GLN A 152 48.71 27.44 -7.35
N LEU A 153 49.84 27.17 -8.04
CA LEU A 153 50.14 25.85 -8.61
C LEU A 153 50.16 24.78 -7.52
N THR A 154 50.88 25.03 -6.42
CA THR A 154 50.97 24.09 -5.28
C THR A 154 49.58 23.75 -4.71
N ASN A 155 48.71 24.75 -4.61
CA ASN A 155 47.34 24.54 -4.11
C ASN A 155 46.47 23.76 -5.10
N ALA A 156 46.57 24.05 -6.40
CA ALA A 156 45.87 23.32 -7.44
C ALA A 156 46.32 21.84 -7.51
N GLU A 157 47.62 21.58 -7.34
CA GLU A 157 48.18 20.21 -7.27
C GLU A 157 47.61 19.44 -6.07
N LYS A 158 47.54 20.06 -4.90
CA LYS A 158 46.91 19.46 -3.70
C LYS A 158 45.43 19.14 -3.94
N GLN A 159 44.67 20.05 -4.55
CA GLN A 159 43.27 19.82 -4.87
C GLN A 159 43.08 18.67 -5.87
N SER A 160 43.88 18.63 -6.93
CA SER A 160 43.89 17.55 -7.92
C SER A 160 44.22 16.19 -7.29
N ALA A 161 45.23 16.13 -6.40
CA ALA A 161 45.58 14.93 -5.67
C ALA A 161 44.46 14.43 -4.75
N SER A 162 43.78 15.34 -4.05
CA SER A 162 42.63 15.03 -3.20
C SER A 162 41.46 14.45 -4.01
N LEU A 163 41.09 15.11 -5.12
CA LEU A 163 40.03 14.63 -6.01
C LEU A 163 40.36 13.25 -6.60
N LYS A 164 41.62 13.00 -6.96
CA LYS A 164 42.07 11.69 -7.44
C LYS A 164 41.86 10.60 -6.40
N LYS A 165 42.12 10.89 -5.12
CA LYS A 165 41.85 9.96 -4.02
C LYS A 165 40.34 9.69 -3.87
N THR A 166 39.52 10.73 -3.90
CA THR A 166 38.05 10.59 -3.82
C THR A 166 37.49 9.75 -4.99
N VAL A 167 38.02 9.92 -6.21
CA VAL A 167 37.63 9.07 -7.35
C VAL A 167 37.93 7.60 -7.07
N ALA A 168 39.12 7.27 -6.54
CA ALA A 168 39.49 5.90 -6.21
C ALA A 168 38.58 5.28 -5.13
N GLU A 169 38.23 6.05 -4.10
CA GLU A 169 37.30 5.63 -3.04
C GLU A 169 35.90 5.37 -3.59
N LEU A 170 35.37 6.25 -4.45
CA LEU A 170 34.05 6.10 -5.05
C LEU A 170 33.99 4.91 -6.03
N GLU A 171 35.05 4.64 -6.80
CA GLU A 171 35.15 3.43 -7.64
C GLU A 171 35.12 2.16 -6.78
N SER A 172 35.87 2.14 -5.67
CA SER A 172 35.86 1.01 -4.73
C SER A 172 34.48 0.79 -4.12
N LYS A 173 33.81 1.86 -3.67
CA LYS A 173 32.45 1.81 -3.13
C LYS A 173 31.44 1.31 -4.17
N LYS A 174 31.53 1.79 -5.41
CA LYS A 174 30.69 1.32 -6.53
C LYS A 174 30.87 -0.18 -6.76
N LYS A 175 32.11 -0.67 -6.78
CA LYS A 175 32.41 -2.10 -6.94
C LYS A 175 31.83 -2.93 -5.79
N SER A 176 32.01 -2.49 -4.55
CA SER A 176 31.46 -3.16 -3.36
C SER A 176 29.93 -3.25 -3.41
N LEU A 177 29.24 -2.14 -3.73
CA LEU A 177 27.78 -2.13 -3.86
C LEU A 177 27.29 -3.06 -4.96
N SER A 178 27.97 -3.09 -6.11
CA SER A 178 27.65 -4.01 -7.21
C SER A 178 27.75 -5.48 -6.80
N THR A 179 28.77 -5.84 -6.02
CA THR A 179 28.92 -7.20 -5.48
C THR A 179 27.79 -7.54 -4.50
N GLN A 180 27.45 -6.61 -3.60
CA GLN A 180 26.37 -6.81 -2.62
C GLN A 180 25.00 -7.00 -3.29
N ILE A 181 24.70 -6.20 -4.33
CA ILE A 181 23.47 -6.36 -5.12
C ILE A 181 23.41 -7.75 -5.76
N THR A 182 24.50 -8.20 -6.37
CA THR A 182 24.59 -9.53 -7.01
C THR A 182 24.35 -10.65 -6.00
N GLN A 183 24.97 -10.58 -4.83
CA GLN A 183 24.78 -11.55 -3.75
C GLN A 183 23.33 -11.56 -3.24
N LYS A 184 22.73 -10.39 -3.04
CA LYS A 184 21.34 -10.26 -2.58
C LYS A 184 20.34 -10.74 -3.62
N GLN A 185 20.59 -10.53 -4.92
CA GLN A 185 19.76 -11.08 -5.99
C GLN A 185 19.83 -12.62 -6.07
N ALA A 186 21.00 -13.20 -5.81
CA ALA A 186 21.14 -14.65 -5.66
C ALA A 186 20.33 -15.18 -4.46
N GLN A 187 20.41 -14.50 -3.30
CA GLN A 187 19.59 -14.83 -2.12
C GLN A 187 18.09 -14.70 -2.41
N LEU A 188 17.67 -13.66 -3.13
CA LEU A 188 16.27 -13.46 -3.53
C LEU A 188 15.79 -14.64 -4.39
N SER A 189 16.59 -15.05 -5.36
CA SER A 189 16.28 -16.19 -6.23
C SER A 189 16.12 -17.49 -5.43
N GLN A 190 16.98 -17.72 -4.43
CA GLN A 190 16.89 -18.86 -3.52
C GLN A 190 15.62 -18.80 -2.65
N LEU A 191 15.28 -17.64 -2.09
CA LEU A 191 14.06 -17.45 -1.31
C LEU A 191 12.80 -17.65 -2.16
N THR A 192 12.78 -17.13 -3.39
CA THR A 192 11.67 -17.35 -4.33
C THR A 192 11.48 -18.84 -4.62
N ALA A 193 12.57 -19.58 -4.83
CA ALA A 193 12.51 -21.03 -5.01
C ALA A 193 11.99 -21.74 -3.75
N GLN A 194 12.41 -21.32 -2.56
CA GLN A 194 11.91 -21.86 -1.28
C GLN A 194 10.43 -21.58 -1.06
N VAL A 195 9.93 -20.38 -1.41
CA VAL A 195 8.50 -20.08 -1.35
C VAL A 195 7.73 -21.04 -2.24
N LYS A 196 8.15 -21.20 -3.51
CA LYS A 196 7.49 -22.09 -4.46
C LYS A 196 7.48 -23.55 -3.98
N ALA A 197 8.60 -24.03 -3.45
CA ALA A 197 8.69 -25.38 -2.90
C ALA A 197 7.79 -25.57 -1.66
N THR A 198 7.71 -24.56 -0.79
CA THR A 198 6.87 -24.59 0.41
C THR A 198 5.38 -24.53 0.05
N GLU A 199 5.00 -23.73 -0.94
CA GLU A 199 3.63 -23.68 -1.47
C GLU A 199 3.20 -25.02 -2.07
N GLN A 200 4.06 -25.65 -2.87
CA GLN A 200 3.81 -27.00 -3.39
C GLN A 200 3.66 -28.06 -2.29
N ALA A 201 4.50 -28.00 -1.25
CA ALA A 201 4.40 -28.89 -0.10
C ALA A 201 3.09 -28.68 0.67
N LEU A 202 2.70 -27.42 0.88
CA LEU A 202 1.45 -27.04 1.54
C LEU A 202 0.23 -27.57 0.77
N ASP A 203 0.24 -27.47 -0.56
CA ASP A 203 -0.87 -27.96 -1.39
C ASP A 203 -0.97 -29.50 -1.37
N LYS A 204 0.16 -30.20 -1.26
CA LYS A 204 0.19 -31.65 -1.05
C LYS A 204 -0.42 -32.02 0.30
N GLU A 205 -0.05 -31.34 1.39
CA GLU A 205 -0.61 -31.58 2.73
C GLU A 205 -2.11 -31.27 2.79
N LYS A 206 -2.56 -30.16 2.19
CA LYS A 206 -4.00 -29.84 2.06
C LYS A 206 -4.77 -30.94 1.32
N SER A 207 -4.18 -31.48 0.26
CA SER A 207 -4.80 -32.56 -0.53
C SER A 207 -4.93 -33.85 0.27
N GLN A 208 -3.92 -34.18 1.09
CA GLN A 208 -3.97 -35.32 2.00
C GLN A 208 -5.02 -35.13 3.11
N LEU A 209 -5.15 -33.91 3.65
CA LEU A 209 -6.17 -33.59 4.64
C LEU A 209 -7.59 -33.72 4.04
N LYS A 210 -7.83 -33.18 2.83
CA LYS A 210 -9.11 -33.34 2.10
C LYS A 210 -9.51 -34.81 1.89
N GLN A 211 -8.54 -35.73 1.73
CA GLN A 211 -8.82 -37.17 1.60
C GLN A 211 -9.23 -37.83 2.91
N LEU A 212 -8.85 -37.26 4.06
CA LEU A 212 -9.19 -37.78 5.40
C LEU A 212 -10.44 -37.12 5.99
N THR A 213 -10.83 -35.93 5.51
CA THR A 213 -12.04 -35.22 5.90
C THR A 213 -12.85 -34.80 4.65
N PRO A 214 -13.63 -35.72 4.04
CA PRO A 214 -14.44 -35.42 2.86
C PRO A 214 -15.50 -34.32 3.11
N ASP A 215 -15.92 -34.14 4.37
CA ASP A 215 -17.10 -33.36 4.73
C ASP A 215 -16.82 -31.97 5.31
N ASN A 216 -15.58 -31.44 5.23
CA ASN A 216 -15.30 -30.09 5.73
C ASN A 216 -14.58 -29.23 4.68
N PRO A 217 -15.27 -28.27 4.04
CA PRO A 217 -14.65 -27.43 3.02
C PRO A 217 -13.64 -26.48 3.67
N ILE A 218 -12.36 -26.78 3.48
CA ILE A 218 -11.25 -25.86 3.75
C ILE A 218 -11.52 -24.58 2.94
N VAL A 219 -11.86 -23.50 3.63
CA VAL A 219 -12.01 -22.16 3.06
C VAL A 219 -10.63 -21.69 2.60
N GLU A 220 -10.39 -21.76 1.28
CA GLU A 220 -9.19 -21.24 0.65
C GLU A 220 -9.18 -19.71 0.73
N ALA A 221 -8.28 -19.17 1.55
CA ALA A 221 -7.84 -17.79 1.42
C ALA A 221 -7.00 -17.71 0.12
N HIS A 222 -7.64 -17.33 -0.98
CA HIS A 222 -6.94 -16.98 -2.22
C HIS A 222 -5.96 -15.84 -1.93
N ALA A 223 -4.73 -15.96 -2.43
CA ALA A 223 -3.76 -14.87 -2.41
C ALA A 223 -4.40 -13.62 -3.04
N GLU A 224 -4.45 -12.54 -2.28
CA GLU A 224 -5.12 -11.30 -2.67
C GLU A 224 -4.30 -10.59 -3.75
N GLU A 225 -4.63 -10.85 -5.01
CA GLU A 225 -4.09 -10.09 -6.14
C GLU A 225 -4.71 -8.68 -6.18
N ASN A 226 -3.86 -7.68 -6.42
CA ASN A 226 -4.28 -6.30 -6.73
C ASN A 226 -4.99 -6.27 -8.08
N TYR A 227 -6.30 -6.52 -8.08
CA TYR A 227 -7.13 -6.64 -9.27
C TYR A 227 -7.29 -5.33 -10.07
N MET A 228 -6.86 -4.17 -9.53
CA MET A 228 -7.16 -2.83 -10.07
C MET A 228 -5.91 -1.93 -10.25
N GLY A 229 -4.70 -2.51 -10.30
CA GLY A 229 -3.43 -1.76 -10.32
C GLY A 229 -3.05 -1.17 -8.96
N ASP A 230 -1.89 -0.51 -8.87
CA ASP A 230 -1.28 -0.06 -7.59
C ASP A 230 -2.11 0.92 -6.74
N ARG A 231 -3.27 1.40 -7.23
CA ARG A 231 -4.07 2.44 -6.57
C ARG A 231 -5.10 1.93 -5.57
N TYR A 232 -5.64 0.71 -5.71
CA TYR A 232 -6.71 0.20 -4.85
C TYR A 232 -6.45 -1.26 -4.48
N LYS A 233 -6.52 -1.57 -3.18
CA LYS A 233 -6.49 -2.95 -2.70
C LYS A 233 -7.87 -3.58 -2.80
N TRP A 234 -7.90 -4.86 -3.16
CA TRP A 234 -9.09 -5.69 -3.01
C TRP A 234 -9.60 -5.59 -1.57
N ARG A 235 -10.91 -5.38 -1.40
CA ARG A 235 -11.57 -5.12 -0.10
C ARG A 235 -11.19 -3.82 0.62
N SER A 236 -10.86 -2.75 -0.09
CA SER A 236 -10.68 -1.43 0.54
C SER A 236 -11.72 -0.40 0.10
N ILE A 237 -12.15 0.45 1.03
CA ILE A 237 -12.90 1.68 0.72
C ILE A 237 -12.02 2.89 0.94
N LYS A 238 -12.10 3.85 0.00
CA LYS A 238 -11.48 5.15 0.11
C LYS A 238 -12.51 6.24 0.23
N PHE A 239 -12.17 7.29 0.97
CA PHE A 239 -13.02 8.47 1.10
C PHE A 239 -12.42 9.64 0.31
N ASP A 240 -13.24 10.29 -0.52
CA ASP A 240 -12.85 11.52 -1.20
C ASP A 240 -12.85 12.72 -0.23
N GLU A 241 -12.48 13.89 -0.73
CA GLU A 241 -12.43 15.10 0.09
C GLU A 241 -13.79 15.54 0.64
N MET A 242 -14.88 15.13 -0.03
CA MET A 242 -16.27 15.38 0.35
C MET A 242 -16.84 14.25 1.23
N MET A 243 -15.99 13.31 1.67
CA MET A 243 -16.34 12.13 2.46
C MET A 243 -17.25 11.13 1.74
N ASN A 244 -17.41 11.26 0.44
CA ASN A 244 -18.05 10.23 -0.36
C ASN A 244 -17.07 9.08 -0.51
N ILE A 245 -17.59 7.87 -0.70
CA ILE A 245 -16.72 6.77 -1.07
C ILE A 245 -16.26 7.03 -2.51
N GLU A 246 -14.96 7.21 -2.70
CA GLU A 246 -14.36 7.57 -4.00
C GLU A 246 -14.72 6.48 -5.02
N GLN A 247 -15.33 6.89 -6.13
CA GLN A 247 -15.74 6.01 -7.22
C GLN A 247 -14.50 5.49 -7.97
N GLY A 248 -13.86 4.47 -7.40
CA GLY A 248 -12.60 3.86 -7.84
C GLY A 248 -12.22 2.62 -7.03
N SER A 249 -12.76 2.47 -5.82
CA SER A 249 -12.87 1.21 -5.09
C SER A 249 -13.95 0.33 -5.75
N ILE A 250 -13.61 -0.34 -6.87
CA ILE A 250 -14.52 -1.23 -7.65
C ILE A 250 -15.74 -0.46 -8.20
N SER A 251 -15.48 0.50 -9.09
CA SER A 251 -16.52 1.27 -9.80
C SER A 251 -17.20 0.52 -10.95
N GLN A 252 -17.50 -0.77 -10.75
CA GLN A 252 -18.59 -1.39 -11.51
C GLN A 252 -19.81 -1.70 -10.65
N ASN A 253 -19.71 -1.89 -9.33
CA ASN A 253 -20.83 -2.48 -8.59
C ASN A 253 -21.00 -2.07 -7.12
N ILE A 254 -20.88 -0.79 -6.83
CA ILE A 254 -21.55 -0.22 -5.65
C ILE A 254 -22.98 0.11 -6.10
N ASP A 255 -23.97 -0.68 -5.67
CA ASP A 255 -25.36 -0.24 -5.74
C ASP A 255 -25.64 0.61 -4.49
N THR A 256 -25.86 1.90 -4.68
CA THR A 256 -26.19 2.82 -3.59
C THR A 256 -27.59 3.36 -3.78
N LYS A 257 -28.54 2.74 -3.11
CA LYS A 257 -29.83 3.38 -2.87
C LYS A 257 -29.70 4.47 -1.83
N GLY A 258 -29.31 5.64 -2.31
CA GLY A 258 -29.06 6.83 -1.50
C GLY A 258 -27.79 7.46 -1.99
N VAL A 259 -27.92 8.53 -2.77
CA VAL A 259 -26.76 9.31 -3.21
C VAL A 259 -25.97 9.68 -1.95
N TYR A 260 -24.69 9.32 -1.93
CA TYR A 260 -23.73 9.74 -0.89
C TYR A 260 -23.66 11.27 -0.93
N TYR A 261 -24.57 11.92 -0.22
CA TYR A 261 -24.49 13.34 0.11
C TYR A 261 -24.36 13.43 1.61
N THR A 262 -23.20 13.04 2.12
CA THR A 262 -22.78 13.65 3.39
C THR A 262 -22.32 15.05 3.02
N SER A 263 -23.25 16.00 2.92
CA SER A 263 -22.96 17.37 2.48
C SER A 263 -21.95 18.12 3.36
N GLU A 264 -21.46 17.50 4.43
CA GLU A 264 -20.60 18.12 5.43
C GLU A 264 -19.67 17.08 6.07
N ARG A 265 -18.37 17.36 6.05
CA ARG A 265 -17.34 16.66 6.82
C ARG A 265 -17.74 16.56 8.30
N PRO A 266 -17.41 15.47 9.02
CA PRO A 266 -17.58 15.44 10.47
C PRO A 266 -16.83 16.63 11.07
N SER A 267 -17.57 17.53 11.72
CA SER A 267 -16.98 18.65 12.41
C SER A 267 -16.44 18.15 13.74
N VAL A 268 -15.15 18.32 13.96
CA VAL A 268 -14.50 18.13 15.25
C VAL A 268 -14.13 19.47 15.85
N LEU A 269 -14.19 19.59 17.17
CA LEU A 269 -13.64 20.76 17.85
C LEU A 269 -12.12 20.67 17.93
N VAL A 270 -11.41 21.70 17.45
CA VAL A 270 -9.95 21.78 17.50
C VAL A 270 -9.49 23.16 18.01
N PRO A 271 -8.26 23.28 18.53
CA PRO A 271 -7.72 24.59 18.86
C PRO A 271 -7.69 25.48 17.62
N ASP A 272 -8.05 26.74 17.79
CA ASP A 272 -7.81 27.77 16.77
C ASP A 272 -6.29 27.86 16.50
N PRO A 273 -5.84 27.92 15.22
CA PRO A 273 -4.43 28.15 14.86
C PRO A 273 -3.72 29.28 15.62
N VAL A 274 -4.44 30.33 16.05
CA VAL A 274 -3.85 31.43 16.84
C VAL A 274 -3.75 31.12 18.35
N GLY A 275 -4.19 29.94 18.79
CA GLY A 275 -4.03 29.43 20.16
C GLY A 275 -4.97 30.04 21.21
N THR A 276 -5.86 30.96 20.82
CA THR A 276 -6.72 31.72 21.74
C THR A 276 -8.20 31.30 21.69
N GLY A 277 -8.58 30.38 20.80
CA GLY A 277 -9.98 30.00 20.56
C GLY A 277 -10.18 28.53 20.20
N ILE A 278 -11.42 28.19 19.85
CA ILE A 278 -11.86 26.85 19.42
C ILE A 278 -12.61 27.00 18.11
N LYS A 279 -12.31 26.13 17.14
CA LYS A 279 -13.03 26.10 15.85
C LYS A 279 -13.53 24.70 15.52
N GLY A 280 -14.60 24.64 14.73
CA GLY A 280 -15.02 23.41 14.05
C GLY A 280 -14.11 23.17 12.85
N ASP A 281 -13.56 21.96 12.75
CA ASP A 281 -12.70 21.54 11.65
C ASP A 281 -13.23 20.25 11.03
N GLY A 282 -13.29 20.22 9.69
CA GLY A 282 -13.76 19.05 8.96
C GLY A 282 -12.64 18.03 8.84
N ARG A 283 -12.83 16.82 9.37
CA ARG A 283 -11.83 15.75 9.26
C ARG A 283 -12.18 14.75 8.16
N ASN A 284 -11.17 14.35 7.39
CA ASN A 284 -11.27 13.21 6.48
C ASN A 284 -11.23 11.90 7.25
N PHE A 285 -11.92 10.89 6.74
CA PHE A 285 -11.82 9.52 7.26
C PHE A 285 -10.58 8.86 6.69
N GLU A 286 -10.00 7.97 7.48
CA GLU A 286 -8.97 7.07 6.98
C GLU A 286 -9.60 6.05 6.03
N ASP A 287 -8.86 5.69 4.97
CA ASP A 287 -9.19 4.55 4.13
C ASP A 287 -9.30 3.29 4.99
N ILE A 288 -10.28 2.44 4.68
CA ILE A 288 -10.48 1.19 5.42
C ILE A 288 -10.09 0.03 4.52
N ASP A 289 -9.03 -0.66 4.90
CA ASP A 289 -8.59 -1.91 4.29
C ASP A 289 -9.26 -3.08 5.02
N PHE A 290 -10.31 -3.68 4.44
CA PHE A 290 -11.01 -4.80 5.07
C PHE A 290 -10.25 -6.13 4.94
N SER A 291 -9.19 -6.23 4.12
CA SER A 291 -8.43 -7.49 3.98
C SER A 291 -7.66 -7.89 5.23
N GLN A 292 -7.35 -6.93 6.11
CA GLN A 292 -6.72 -7.20 7.40
C GLN A 292 -7.63 -7.96 8.39
N TYR A 293 -8.90 -8.15 8.03
CA TYR A 293 -9.91 -8.80 8.86
C TYR A 293 -10.30 -10.17 8.32
N PRO A 294 -10.45 -11.19 9.18
CA PRO A 294 -10.79 -12.54 8.75
C PRO A 294 -12.11 -12.60 7.98
N VAL A 295 -12.18 -13.52 7.01
CA VAL A 295 -13.43 -13.89 6.35
C VAL A 295 -14.29 -14.70 7.31
N ASN A 296 -15.47 -14.17 7.65
CA ASN A 296 -16.46 -14.83 8.48
C ASN A 296 -17.85 -14.22 8.20
N SER A 297 -18.66 -14.94 7.42
CA SER A 297 -20.01 -14.50 7.02
C SER A 297 -21.00 -14.39 8.19
N GLN A 298 -20.66 -14.95 9.35
CA GLN A 298 -21.49 -14.97 10.56
C GLN A 298 -21.03 -13.99 11.65
N GLN A 299 -19.97 -13.22 11.40
CA GLN A 299 -19.43 -12.31 12.42
C GLN A 299 -19.40 -10.88 11.92
N ILE A 300 -20.06 -10.01 12.68
CA ILE A 300 -19.96 -8.57 12.51
C ILE A 300 -18.65 -8.11 13.13
N GLN A 301 -17.85 -7.42 12.33
CA GLN A 301 -16.58 -6.83 12.71
C GLN A 301 -16.72 -5.31 12.70
N SER A 302 -15.83 -4.61 13.41
CA SER A 302 -15.85 -3.15 13.44
C SER A 302 -14.46 -2.53 13.39
N LYS A 303 -14.41 -1.32 12.83
CA LYS A 303 -13.24 -0.43 12.81
C LYS A 303 -13.67 0.95 13.28
N GLU A 304 -13.17 1.34 14.44
CA GLU A 304 -13.36 2.70 14.96
C GLU A 304 -12.23 3.61 14.49
N GLN A 305 -12.57 4.87 14.18
CA GLN A 305 -11.61 5.92 13.87
C GLN A 305 -11.67 7.00 14.94
N PHE A 306 -10.50 7.50 15.35
CA PHE A 306 -10.36 8.47 16.43
C PHE A 306 -9.62 9.72 15.97
N ALA A 307 -9.93 10.86 16.57
CA ALA A 307 -9.16 12.08 16.39
C ALA A 307 -8.99 12.83 17.72
N GLN A 308 -7.90 13.60 17.81
CA GLN A 308 -7.68 14.55 18.88
C GLN A 308 -8.63 15.75 18.71
N THR A 309 -9.41 16.03 19.76
CA THR A 309 -10.42 17.09 19.78
C THR A 309 -10.37 17.86 21.08
N CYS A 310 -10.91 19.08 21.11
CA CYS A 310 -11.09 19.82 22.37
C CYS A 310 -12.03 19.07 23.33
N ALA A 311 -11.73 19.11 24.63
CA ALA A 311 -12.60 18.53 25.65
C ALA A 311 -13.98 19.22 25.74
N SER A 312 -14.05 20.51 25.43
CA SER A 312 -15.30 21.27 25.43
C SER A 312 -15.21 22.47 24.48
N ARG A 313 -16.34 23.14 24.24
CA ARG A 313 -16.36 24.45 23.54
C ARG A 313 -15.81 25.62 24.36
N VAL A 314 -15.55 25.42 25.66
CA VAL A 314 -15.08 26.48 26.58
C VAL A 314 -13.57 26.40 26.78
N ALA A 315 -13.01 25.20 26.77
CA ALA A 315 -11.58 24.94 26.94
C ALA A 315 -11.12 23.79 26.06
N CYS A 316 -10.07 24.03 25.26
CA CYS A 316 -9.47 23.01 24.40
C CYS A 316 -8.33 22.23 25.06
N ASN A 317 -7.80 22.74 26.19
CA ASN A 317 -6.77 22.05 26.96
C ASN A 317 -7.41 21.38 28.19
N PRO A 318 -7.32 20.04 28.35
CA PRO A 318 -6.61 19.10 27.48
C PRO A 318 -7.39 18.74 26.20
N THR A 319 -6.66 18.37 25.15
CA THR A 319 -7.27 17.64 24.04
C THR A 319 -7.60 16.22 24.48
N VAL A 320 -8.67 15.67 23.92
CA VAL A 320 -9.15 14.32 24.19
C VAL A 320 -9.29 13.56 22.87
N ASN A 321 -8.92 12.28 22.91
CA ASN A 321 -9.11 11.39 21.77
C ASN A 321 -10.58 10.95 21.73
N ARG A 322 -11.32 11.33 20.69
CA ARG A 322 -12.75 10.99 20.52
C ARG A 322 -12.95 10.13 19.28
N LYS A 323 -13.90 9.19 19.37
CA LYS A 323 -14.38 8.43 18.21
C LYS A 323 -15.07 9.39 17.25
N ILE A 324 -14.57 9.45 16.02
CA ILE A 324 -15.11 10.30 14.95
C ILE A 324 -15.84 9.51 13.88
N ALA A 325 -15.61 8.19 13.81
CA ALA A 325 -16.32 7.30 12.90
C ALA A 325 -16.29 5.85 13.39
N GLU A 326 -17.22 5.04 12.90
CA GLU A 326 -17.23 3.60 13.07
C GLU A 326 -17.72 2.94 11.78
N ALA A 327 -16.93 2.02 11.24
CA ALA A 327 -17.39 1.06 10.23
C ALA A 327 -17.74 -0.25 10.91
N ARG A 328 -18.95 -0.76 10.71
CA ARG A 328 -19.33 -2.15 11.00
C ARG A 328 -19.46 -2.89 9.69
N PHE A 329 -18.92 -4.10 9.59
CA PHE A 329 -18.87 -4.82 8.33
C PHE A 329 -18.84 -6.32 8.56
N VAL A 330 -19.06 -7.07 7.49
CA VAL A 330 -18.93 -8.52 7.46
C VAL A 330 -18.13 -8.90 6.22
N ASN A 331 -17.03 -9.63 6.42
CA ASN A 331 -16.22 -10.16 5.34
C ASN A 331 -16.71 -11.55 4.96
N GLN A 332 -17.05 -11.72 3.69
CA GLN A 332 -17.33 -12.99 3.05
C GLN A 332 -16.15 -13.34 2.13
N THR A 333 -16.18 -14.44 1.38
CA THR A 333 -15.10 -14.91 0.50
C THR A 333 -14.95 -14.07 -0.76
N TYR A 334 -16.07 -13.59 -1.31
CA TYR A 334 -16.15 -12.83 -2.56
C TYR A 334 -16.78 -11.45 -2.39
N SER A 335 -17.37 -11.15 -1.24
CA SER A 335 -17.91 -9.82 -0.91
C SER A 335 -17.56 -9.33 0.50
N THR A 336 -17.66 -8.02 0.69
CA THR A 336 -17.73 -7.37 2.01
C THR A 336 -18.91 -6.40 1.96
N TYR A 337 -19.76 -6.41 2.97
CA TYR A 337 -20.81 -5.41 3.15
C TYR A 337 -20.62 -4.68 4.47
N PHE A 338 -20.98 -3.40 4.49
CA PHE A 338 -20.61 -2.50 5.57
C PHE A 338 -21.63 -1.39 5.79
N ILE A 339 -21.62 -0.86 7.01
CA ILE A 339 -22.26 0.38 7.43
C ILE A 339 -21.20 1.27 8.08
N HIS A 340 -21.07 2.49 7.60
CA HIS A 340 -20.12 3.49 8.07
C HIS A 340 -20.88 4.66 8.71
N THR A 341 -20.62 4.90 9.99
CA THR A 341 -21.31 5.93 10.79
C THR A 341 -20.32 7.00 11.23
N ALA A 342 -20.47 8.20 10.68
CA ALA A 342 -19.71 9.38 11.10
C ALA A 342 -20.25 9.93 12.43
N MET A 343 -19.40 10.51 13.26
CA MET A 343 -19.80 11.30 14.43
C MET A 343 -19.66 12.79 14.13
N ASN A 344 -20.69 13.59 14.41
CA ASN A 344 -20.65 15.03 14.25
C ASN A 344 -20.76 15.73 15.60
N TYR A 345 -19.95 16.74 15.80
CA TYR A 345 -20.07 17.61 16.95
C TYR A 345 -21.33 18.48 16.86
N ASN A 346 -22.09 18.55 17.96
CA ASN A 346 -23.20 19.47 18.12
C ASN A 346 -22.82 20.58 19.12
N SER A 347 -22.84 21.83 18.64
CA SER A 347 -22.45 23.00 19.44
C SER A 347 -23.49 23.39 20.50
N SER A 348 -24.75 22.93 20.38
CA SER A 348 -25.80 23.29 21.34
C SER A 348 -25.59 22.65 22.71
N ASP A 349 -25.01 21.45 22.76
CA ASP A 349 -24.89 20.65 23.98
C ASP A 349 -23.50 20.01 24.19
N ASP A 350 -22.53 20.37 23.35
CA ASP A 350 -21.12 19.97 23.45
C ASP A 350 -20.89 18.45 23.31
N LYS A 351 -21.80 17.76 22.60
CA LYS A 351 -21.77 16.31 22.40
C LYS A 351 -21.53 15.93 20.95
N TYR A 352 -21.05 14.70 20.76
CA TYR A 352 -20.88 14.09 19.45
C TYR A 352 -22.03 13.11 19.21
N TYR A 353 -22.71 13.29 18.08
CA TYR A 353 -23.83 12.45 17.67
C TYR A 353 -23.47 11.69 16.39
N PRO A 354 -23.83 10.40 16.30
CA PRO A 354 -23.73 9.71 15.03
C PRO A 354 -24.62 10.41 13.98
N ARG A 355 -24.13 10.54 12.75
CA ARG A 355 -24.92 11.00 11.60
C ARG A 355 -25.63 9.82 10.94
N SER A 356 -26.39 10.13 9.89
CA SER A 356 -26.95 9.10 9.01
C SER A 356 -25.82 8.19 8.55
N PRO A 357 -25.91 6.88 8.81
CA PRO A 357 -24.90 5.98 8.34
C PRO A 357 -24.99 5.84 6.83
N ASN A 358 -23.83 5.65 6.23
CA ASN A 358 -23.71 5.20 4.86
C ASN A 358 -23.59 3.69 4.85
N MET A 359 -24.19 3.01 3.89
CA MET A 359 -24.09 1.57 3.78
C MET A 359 -23.85 1.16 2.34
N GLY A 360 -23.18 0.02 2.17
CA GLY A 360 -22.82 -0.48 0.87
C GLY A 360 -22.18 -1.84 0.95
N TYR A 361 -21.84 -2.35 -0.22
CA TYR A 361 -21.08 -3.59 -0.36
C TYR A 361 -20.09 -3.47 -1.51
N ILE A 362 -19.05 -4.28 -1.43
CA ILE A 362 -18.00 -4.45 -2.43
C ILE A 362 -17.86 -5.94 -2.72
N PHE A 363 -17.57 -6.30 -3.96
CA PHE A 363 -17.40 -7.70 -4.35
C PHE A 363 -16.44 -7.89 -5.51
N LYS A 364 -15.88 -9.10 -5.61
CA LYS A 364 -14.77 -9.42 -6.51
C LYS A 364 -15.22 -9.90 -7.88
N GLU A 365 -16.21 -10.79 -7.89
CA GLU A 365 -16.53 -11.63 -9.04
C GLU A 365 -18.04 -11.78 -9.15
N LEU A 366 -18.55 -11.67 -10.39
CA LEU A 366 -19.91 -12.05 -10.74
C LEU A 366 -19.94 -13.50 -11.27
N PRO A 367 -21.08 -14.19 -11.22
CA PRO A 367 -21.26 -15.46 -11.91
C PRO A 367 -20.90 -15.33 -13.40
N GLN A 368 -20.10 -16.26 -13.93
CA GLN A 368 -19.40 -16.12 -15.22
C GLN A 368 -20.21 -16.47 -16.47
N ASP A 369 -21.50 -16.79 -16.39
CA ASP A 369 -22.29 -17.11 -17.58
C ASP A 369 -23.79 -16.81 -17.39
N ASN A 370 -24.32 -15.85 -18.15
CA ASN A 370 -25.76 -15.53 -18.17
C ASN A 370 -26.58 -16.61 -18.88
N ASN A 371 -25.96 -17.46 -19.70
CA ASN A 371 -26.67 -18.44 -20.54
C ASN A 371 -26.73 -19.85 -19.94
N VAL A 372 -25.89 -20.15 -18.95
CA VAL A 372 -25.97 -21.40 -18.18
C VAL A 372 -25.63 -21.04 -16.74
N TRP A 373 -26.65 -20.99 -15.89
CA TRP A 373 -26.49 -20.92 -14.44
C TRP A 373 -25.43 -21.94 -14.00
N THR A 374 -24.18 -21.52 -13.77
CA THR A 374 -23.19 -22.38 -13.13
C THR A 374 -23.58 -22.48 -11.66
N ARG A 375 -24.62 -23.28 -11.41
CA ARG A 375 -25.24 -23.55 -10.11
C ARG A 375 -24.14 -23.90 -9.11
N PRO A 376 -24.25 -23.48 -7.84
CA PRO A 376 -23.52 -24.13 -6.76
C PRO A 376 -23.81 -25.64 -6.84
N SER A 377 -22.82 -26.44 -7.26
CA SER A 377 -22.75 -27.89 -7.03
C SER A 377 -23.99 -28.74 -7.40
N GLY A 378 -24.65 -28.49 -8.54
CA GLY A 378 -25.76 -29.36 -8.98
C GLY A 378 -27.00 -29.37 -8.07
N GLN A 379 -27.12 -28.42 -7.15
CA GLN A 379 -28.28 -28.27 -6.27
C GLN A 379 -29.28 -27.29 -6.90
N GLU A 380 -30.55 -27.68 -6.94
CA GLU A 380 -31.65 -26.81 -7.44
C GLU A 380 -32.02 -25.73 -6.43
N ILE A 381 -31.82 -25.99 -5.14
CA ILE A 381 -32.15 -25.08 -4.04
C ILE A 381 -30.90 -24.85 -3.20
N VAL A 382 -30.51 -23.59 -3.03
CA VAL A 382 -29.34 -23.17 -2.27
C VAL A 382 -29.80 -22.28 -1.13
N THR A 383 -29.32 -22.57 0.08
CA THR A 383 -29.62 -21.78 1.28
C THR A 383 -28.40 -20.95 1.65
N TYR A 384 -28.58 -19.62 1.72
CA TYR A 384 -27.57 -18.67 2.15
C TYR A 384 -27.87 -18.21 3.57
N ARG A 385 -26.85 -18.15 4.44
CA ARG A 385 -26.95 -17.65 5.81
C ARG A 385 -25.95 -16.52 6.04
N GLY A 386 -26.33 -15.51 6.81
CA GLY A 386 -25.43 -14.41 7.14
C GLY A 386 -26.07 -13.37 8.06
N LYS A 387 -25.62 -12.12 7.93
CA LYS A 387 -26.06 -11.02 8.80
C LYS A 387 -26.71 -9.90 8.00
N VAL A 388 -27.51 -9.14 8.73
CA VAL A 388 -28.05 -7.85 8.32
C VAL A 388 -27.44 -6.79 9.21
N LEU A 389 -26.94 -5.72 8.61
CA LEU A 389 -26.49 -4.51 9.28
C LEU A 389 -27.49 -3.40 9.01
N GLY A 390 -27.90 -2.69 10.04
CA GLY A 390 -28.79 -1.55 9.91
C GLY A 390 -28.47 -0.47 10.91
N SER A 391 -29.24 0.60 10.85
CA SER A 391 -29.29 1.58 11.91
C SER A 391 -30.67 2.20 12.01
N PHE A 392 -31.08 2.43 13.25
CA PHE A 392 -32.32 3.10 13.57
C PHE A 392 -32.05 4.51 14.07
N LYS A 393 -32.79 5.48 13.55
CA LYS A 393 -32.73 6.89 13.99
C LYS A 393 -33.83 7.18 15.01
N GLU A 394 -33.45 7.45 16.25
CA GLU A 394 -34.32 7.94 17.31
C GLU A 394 -33.80 9.29 17.81
N TYR A 395 -34.55 10.38 17.61
CA TYR A 395 -34.22 11.72 18.15
C TYR A 395 -32.72 12.10 18.05
N GLN A 396 -32.23 12.30 16.83
CA GLN A 396 -30.81 12.61 16.52
C GLN A 396 -29.77 11.53 16.91
N LYS A 397 -30.19 10.42 17.50
CA LYS A 397 -29.33 9.27 17.81
C LYS A 397 -29.54 8.18 16.76
N TYR A 398 -28.45 7.67 16.21
CA TYR A 398 -28.44 6.48 15.38
C TYR A 398 -27.95 5.32 16.23
N THR A 399 -28.84 4.34 16.43
CA THR A 399 -28.51 3.11 17.15
C THR A 399 -28.10 2.06 16.12
N PRO A 400 -26.93 1.42 16.28
CA PRO A 400 -26.55 0.28 15.45
C PRO A 400 -27.58 -0.85 15.60
N ALA A 401 -28.06 -1.36 14.46
CA ALA A 401 -29.00 -2.46 14.42
C ALA A 401 -28.39 -3.66 13.68
N GLN A 402 -28.91 -4.86 13.94
CA GLN A 402 -28.48 -6.08 13.29
C GLN A 402 -29.54 -7.18 13.31
N GLY A 403 -29.38 -8.18 12.44
CA GLY A 403 -30.17 -9.40 12.44
C GLY A 403 -29.46 -10.53 11.70
N ASP A 404 -30.09 -11.69 11.68
CA ASP A 404 -29.61 -12.88 10.98
C ASP A 404 -30.46 -13.12 9.75
N ILE A 405 -29.85 -13.24 8.57
CA ILE A 405 -30.57 -13.49 7.33
C ILE A 405 -30.43 -14.95 6.91
N THR A 406 -31.54 -15.54 6.46
CA THR A 406 -31.57 -16.80 5.73
C THR A 406 -32.30 -16.60 4.41
N LEU A 407 -31.61 -16.81 3.30
CA LEU A 407 -32.17 -16.74 1.94
C LEU A 407 -32.17 -18.14 1.32
N LYS A 408 -33.23 -18.49 0.60
CA LYS A 408 -33.35 -19.71 -0.20
C LYS A 408 -33.55 -19.31 -1.65
N ALA A 409 -32.54 -19.57 -2.47
CA ALA A 409 -32.64 -19.42 -3.92
C ALA A 409 -32.97 -20.78 -4.52
N ASN A 410 -34.10 -20.88 -5.21
CA ASN A 410 -34.44 -22.00 -6.06
C ASN A 410 -34.12 -21.62 -7.51
N PHE A 411 -32.99 -22.12 -8.02
CA PHE A 411 -32.53 -21.87 -9.39
C PHE A 411 -33.28 -22.71 -10.43
N ALA A 412 -34.00 -23.76 -10.04
CA ALA A 412 -34.90 -24.46 -10.96
C ALA A 412 -36.19 -23.67 -11.19
N ASP A 413 -36.74 -23.06 -10.14
CA ASP A 413 -37.93 -22.21 -10.20
C ASP A 413 -37.61 -20.75 -10.57
N ASN A 414 -36.32 -20.38 -10.69
CA ASN A 414 -35.85 -18.99 -10.78
C ASN A 414 -36.49 -18.08 -9.73
N THR A 415 -36.49 -18.50 -8.47
CA THR A 415 -37.07 -17.70 -7.38
C THR A 415 -36.18 -17.64 -6.15
N VAL A 416 -36.34 -16.59 -5.36
CA VAL A 416 -35.69 -16.43 -4.06
C VAL A 416 -36.72 -16.03 -3.02
N SER A 417 -36.53 -16.49 -1.79
CA SER A 417 -37.33 -16.12 -0.63
C SER A 417 -36.46 -16.20 0.62
N GLY A 418 -36.91 -15.70 1.76
CA GLY A 418 -36.09 -15.77 2.96
C GLY A 418 -36.72 -15.14 4.19
N THR A 419 -35.92 -15.06 5.24
CA THR A 419 -36.28 -14.41 6.49
C THR A 419 -35.11 -13.64 7.07
N VAL A 420 -35.41 -12.60 7.83
CA VAL A 420 -34.47 -11.96 8.76
C VAL A 420 -35.00 -12.14 10.17
N THR A 421 -34.24 -12.84 11.00
CA THR A 421 -34.58 -13.14 12.38
C THR A 421 -33.59 -12.51 13.35
N ASN A 422 -33.80 -12.70 14.66
CA ASN A 422 -32.91 -12.22 15.72
C ASN A 422 -32.60 -10.72 15.59
N ARG A 423 -33.59 -9.94 15.15
CA ARG A 423 -33.46 -8.52 14.88
C ARG A 423 -33.35 -7.76 16.19
N ASN A 424 -32.34 -6.93 16.31
CA ASN A 424 -32.10 -6.09 17.48
C ASN A 424 -31.62 -4.69 17.08
N GLY A 425 -31.96 -3.70 17.89
CA GLY A 425 -31.61 -2.29 17.65
C GLY A 425 -32.51 -1.59 16.63
N TYR A 426 -33.57 -2.23 16.14
CA TYR A 426 -34.61 -1.61 15.31
C TYR A 426 -35.77 -1.14 16.19
N LYS A 427 -36.58 -0.20 15.67
CA LYS A 427 -37.84 0.19 16.33
C LYS A 427 -38.86 -0.93 16.32
N ASN A 428 -38.97 -1.63 15.18
CA ASN A 428 -39.68 -2.89 15.08
C ASN A 428 -38.67 -4.04 14.99
N ASN A 429 -38.56 -4.84 16.04
CA ASN A 429 -37.70 -6.03 16.12
C ASN A 429 -38.41 -7.33 15.71
N GLN A 430 -39.63 -7.26 15.17
CA GLN A 430 -40.27 -8.45 14.58
C GLN A 430 -39.43 -9.03 13.46
N ASP A 431 -39.47 -10.35 13.27
CA ASP A 431 -38.84 -10.99 12.12
C ASP A 431 -39.39 -10.41 10.81
N ILE A 432 -38.57 -10.45 9.77
CA ILE A 432 -38.95 -10.04 8.42
C ILE A 432 -39.07 -11.29 7.56
N VAL A 433 -40.17 -11.41 6.82
CA VAL A 433 -40.31 -12.35 5.71
C VAL A 433 -39.93 -11.63 4.42
N LEU A 434 -38.99 -12.22 3.67
CA LEU A 434 -38.64 -11.81 2.32
C LEU A 434 -39.52 -12.62 1.35
N ILE A 435 -40.51 -11.95 0.77
CA ILE A 435 -41.55 -12.59 -0.06
C ILE A 435 -40.90 -13.24 -1.28
N LYS A 436 -41.38 -14.43 -1.65
CA LYS A 436 -40.92 -15.17 -2.83
C LYS A 436 -40.99 -14.27 -4.07
N THR A 437 -39.85 -14.06 -4.72
CA THR A 437 -39.73 -13.20 -5.91
C THR A 437 -38.88 -13.88 -6.99
N PRO A 438 -39.04 -13.53 -8.27
CA PRO A 438 -38.19 -14.06 -9.34
C PRO A 438 -36.71 -13.64 -9.19
N ILE A 439 -35.82 -14.55 -9.58
CA ILE A 439 -34.43 -14.25 -9.91
C ILE A 439 -34.43 -13.70 -11.33
N SER A 440 -33.83 -12.54 -11.54
CA SER A 440 -33.79 -11.87 -12.83
C SER A 440 -32.48 -11.12 -13.02
N GLU A 441 -32.20 -10.78 -14.27
CA GLU A 441 -31.12 -9.84 -14.59
C GLU A 441 -31.49 -8.44 -14.10
N GLN A 442 -30.66 -7.89 -13.21
CA GLN A 442 -30.76 -6.55 -12.64
C GLN A 442 -29.76 -5.64 -13.38
N GLY A 443 -30.26 -4.81 -14.31
CA GLY A 443 -29.45 -3.80 -15.00
C GLY A 443 -28.28 -4.39 -15.79
N THR A 444 -27.06 -3.92 -15.53
CA THR A 444 -25.83 -4.15 -16.32
C THR A 444 -25.28 -5.59 -16.23
N GLY A 445 -26.06 -6.62 -16.54
CA GLY A 445 -25.59 -8.00 -16.55
C GLY A 445 -25.46 -8.66 -15.18
N ARG A 446 -26.07 -8.08 -14.12
CA ARG A 446 -26.01 -8.66 -12.77
C ARG A 446 -27.17 -9.62 -12.57
N ILE A 447 -26.90 -10.81 -12.04
CA ILE A 447 -27.96 -11.71 -11.62
C ILE A 447 -28.37 -11.34 -10.20
N GLY A 448 -29.64 -11.04 -10.01
CA GLY A 448 -30.16 -10.61 -8.73
C GLY A 448 -31.64 -10.87 -8.56
N PHE A 449 -32.23 -10.14 -7.63
CA PHE A 449 -33.62 -10.27 -7.25
C PHE A 449 -34.11 -8.99 -6.61
N SER A 450 -35.40 -8.72 -6.73
CA SER A 450 -36.07 -7.64 -6.02
C SER A 450 -37.48 -8.07 -5.66
N GLY A 451 -37.92 -7.84 -4.43
CA GLY A 451 -39.20 -8.31 -3.94
C GLY A 451 -39.71 -7.51 -2.75
N GLY A 452 -40.90 -7.88 -2.25
CA GLY A 452 -41.51 -7.27 -1.08
C GLY A 452 -41.07 -7.90 0.24
N ILE A 453 -41.21 -7.16 1.33
CA ILE A 453 -41.05 -7.71 2.69
C ILE A 453 -42.36 -7.61 3.49
N GLN A 454 -42.49 -8.44 4.53
CA GLN A 454 -43.52 -8.32 5.57
C GLN A 454 -42.91 -8.50 6.97
N TYR A 455 -43.37 -7.74 7.95
CA TYR A 455 -43.04 -7.92 9.36
C TYR A 455 -43.93 -8.99 10.01
N GLY A 456 -43.29 -9.88 10.77
CA GLY A 456 -43.93 -11.01 11.43
C GLY A 456 -44.11 -12.19 10.50
N SER A 457 -45.32 -12.72 10.42
CA SER A 457 -45.66 -13.86 9.57
C SER A 457 -46.13 -13.41 8.19
N TYR A 458 -45.91 -14.27 7.19
CA TYR A 458 -46.43 -14.04 5.84
C TYR A 458 -47.95 -14.11 5.81
N ASP A 459 -48.57 -13.10 5.19
CA ASP A 459 -50.00 -13.06 4.88
C ASP A 459 -50.20 -12.65 3.42
N ALA A 460 -50.77 -13.55 2.62
CA ALA A 460 -51.00 -13.36 1.19
C ALA A 460 -52.00 -12.23 0.88
N ASN A 461 -52.86 -11.86 1.84
CA ASN A 461 -53.84 -10.79 1.68
C ASN A 461 -53.30 -9.42 2.13
N ARG A 462 -52.10 -9.39 2.72
CA ARG A 462 -51.48 -8.18 3.23
C ARG A 462 -50.51 -7.61 2.19
N GLY A 463 -50.52 -6.30 2.02
CA GLY A 463 -49.52 -5.58 1.23
C GLY A 463 -48.10 -5.75 1.76
N THR A 464 -47.12 -5.27 1.00
CA THR A 464 -45.71 -5.27 1.41
C THR A 464 -45.46 -4.14 2.41
N ASP A 465 -44.72 -4.42 3.49
CA ASP A 465 -44.26 -3.38 4.43
C ASP A 465 -43.03 -2.62 3.90
N GLY A 466 -42.36 -3.19 2.90
CA GLY A 466 -41.19 -2.61 2.26
C GLY A 466 -40.72 -3.45 1.08
N SER A 467 -39.49 -3.24 0.66
CA SER A 467 -38.83 -3.98 -0.42
C SER A 467 -37.47 -4.52 0.01
N TYR A 468 -37.00 -5.53 -0.69
CA TYR A 468 -35.62 -5.98 -0.62
C TYR A 468 -35.09 -6.21 -2.03
N GLU A 469 -33.79 -6.09 -2.19
CA GLU A 469 -33.11 -6.47 -3.42
C GLU A 469 -31.73 -7.01 -3.10
N GLY A 470 -31.16 -7.78 -4.01
CA GLY A 470 -29.81 -8.28 -3.87
C GLY A 470 -29.29 -8.86 -5.17
N ILE A 471 -28.01 -9.16 -5.15
CA ILE A 471 -27.28 -9.78 -6.25
C ILE A 471 -26.55 -11.02 -5.76
N PHE A 472 -26.35 -11.96 -6.68
CA PHE A 472 -25.49 -13.11 -6.46
C PHE A 472 -24.04 -12.76 -6.79
N VAL A 473 -23.12 -13.22 -5.94
CA VAL A 473 -21.70 -12.91 -5.98
C VAL A 473 -20.89 -14.19 -5.91
N GLY A 474 -19.73 -14.18 -6.56
CA GLY A 474 -18.85 -15.33 -6.69
C GLY A 474 -19.10 -16.08 -8.01
N PRO A 475 -18.09 -16.81 -8.50
CA PRO A 475 -18.13 -17.47 -9.81
C PRO A 475 -19.25 -18.50 -9.92
N LYS A 476 -19.75 -19.02 -8.80
CA LYS A 476 -20.85 -19.98 -8.74
C LYS A 476 -22.04 -19.45 -7.94
N ALA A 477 -22.16 -18.14 -7.71
CA ALA A 477 -23.17 -17.57 -6.83
C ALA A 477 -23.10 -18.12 -5.38
N GLU A 478 -21.89 -18.26 -4.82
CA GLU A 478 -21.68 -18.74 -3.45
C GLU A 478 -22.14 -17.75 -2.37
N GLU A 479 -22.32 -16.48 -2.75
CA GLU A 479 -22.65 -15.39 -1.84
C GLU A 479 -23.76 -14.51 -2.41
N VAL A 480 -24.45 -13.82 -1.52
CA VAL A 480 -25.44 -12.80 -1.86
C VAL A 480 -25.18 -11.56 -1.01
N VAL A 481 -25.36 -10.40 -1.62
CA VAL A 481 -25.34 -9.09 -0.94
C VAL A 481 -26.48 -8.23 -1.46
N GLY A 482 -27.00 -7.34 -0.63
CA GLY A 482 -28.15 -6.53 -1.01
C GLY A 482 -28.63 -5.59 0.07
N PHE A 483 -29.83 -5.04 -0.16
CA PHE A 483 -30.47 -4.08 0.74
C PHE A 483 -31.91 -4.50 1.08
N ILE A 484 -32.33 -4.08 2.26
CA ILE A 484 -33.74 -4.11 2.69
C ILE A 484 -34.15 -2.68 3.01
N ASP A 485 -35.24 -2.23 2.39
CA ASP A 485 -35.80 -0.89 2.54
C ASP A 485 -37.26 -0.96 3.03
N ASP A 486 -37.54 -0.32 4.16
CA ASP A 486 -38.88 -0.17 4.73
C ASP A 486 -39.53 1.08 4.11
N THR A 487 -40.02 0.93 2.88
CA THR A 487 -40.50 2.03 2.03
C THR A 487 -41.77 2.70 2.55
N TYR A 488 -42.60 2.00 3.35
CA TYR A 488 -43.93 2.49 3.70
C TYR A 488 -43.92 3.48 4.88
N ARG A 489 -42.85 3.51 5.67
CA ARG A 489 -42.72 4.44 6.79
C ARG A 489 -41.32 5.05 6.83
N ARG A 490 -41.00 5.88 5.82
CA ARG A 490 -39.77 6.68 5.73
C ARG A 490 -39.32 7.16 7.12
N GLY A 491 -38.35 6.45 7.71
CA GLY A 491 -37.74 6.79 8.99
C GLY A 491 -37.97 5.85 10.18
N ILE A 492 -38.79 4.79 10.10
CA ILE A 492 -39.07 3.95 11.29
C ILE A 492 -38.03 2.86 11.53
N ASN A 493 -37.52 2.16 10.50
CA ASN A 493 -36.53 1.08 10.72
C ASN A 493 -35.21 1.24 9.97
N GLY A 494 -35.09 2.29 9.14
CA GLY A 494 -33.87 2.61 8.39
C GLY A 494 -33.59 1.63 7.24
N GLN A 495 -32.74 2.06 6.31
CA GLN A 495 -32.18 1.16 5.31
C GLN A 495 -31.27 0.13 5.99
N GLN A 496 -31.22 -1.07 5.43
CA GLN A 496 -30.42 -2.17 5.91
C GLN A 496 -29.59 -2.72 4.75
N VAL A 497 -28.34 -3.10 5.03
CA VAL A 497 -27.50 -3.86 4.11
C VAL A 497 -27.35 -5.29 4.64
N PHE A 498 -27.38 -6.27 3.76
CA PHE A 498 -27.20 -7.66 4.16
C PHE A 498 -26.18 -8.35 3.27
N GLY A 499 -25.66 -9.45 3.78
CA GLY A 499 -25.00 -10.44 2.96
C GLY A 499 -25.01 -11.81 3.62
N ALA A 500 -25.11 -12.84 2.78
CA ALA A 500 -25.18 -14.23 3.20
C ALA A 500 -24.32 -15.12 2.31
N SER A 501 -23.85 -16.24 2.85
CA SER A 501 -23.05 -17.23 2.13
C SER A 501 -23.75 -18.58 2.15
N SER A 502 -23.58 -19.37 1.09
CA SER A 502 -24.13 -20.72 0.98
C SER A 502 -23.29 -21.79 1.68
N LYS A 503 -22.16 -21.41 2.30
CA LYS A 503 -21.23 -22.30 3.00
C LYS A 503 -21.54 -22.38 4.48
#